data_AF-A0A7J4RSW0-F1
#
_entry.id   AF-A0A7J4RSW0-F1
#
_cell.length_a   1.000
_cell.length_b   1.000
_cell.length_c   1.000
_cell.angle_alpha   90.00
_cell.angle_beta   90.00
_cell.angle_gamma   90.00
#
_symmetry.space_group_name_H-M   'P 1'
#
loop_
_entity.id
_entity.type
_entity.pdbx_description
1 polymer ?
#
loop_
_entity_poly.entity_id
_entity_poly.type
_entity_poly.pdbx_seq_one_letter_code
_entity_poly.pdbx_strand_id
1 'polypeptide(L)'
;MVQVVLFDNGNFISITEGKEKIGAMVVSIGSGPRTSTVTVIPSKSESLFLKMISERIASIINGICIVSINTQKDLGLEDMKIIMNEIMEIVKQ
;
A
#
# COMPACT_ATOMS: atom_id res chain seq x y z
N MET A 1 -0.26 2.61 -12.49
CA MET A 1 -1.71 2.71 -12.18
C MET A 1 -1.90 2.32 -10.73
N VAL A 2 -2.71 3.09 -10.01
CA VAL A 2 -3.14 2.79 -8.64
C VAL A 2 -4.61 2.39 -8.69
N GLN A 3 -4.96 1.31 -7.98
CA GLN A 3 -6.34 0.91 -7.75
C GLN A 3 -6.54 0.74 -6.25
N VAL A 4 -7.64 1.27 -5.73
CA VAL A 4 -8.01 1.15 -4.32
C VAL A 4 -9.41 0.57 -4.24
N VAL A 5 -9.54 -0.53 -3.51
CA VAL A 5 -10.83 -1.12 -3.14
C VAL A 5 -11.05 -0.88 -1.66
N LEU A 6 -12.13 -0.17 -1.35
CA LEU A 6 -12.51 0.19 0.01
C LEU A 6 -13.48 -0.86 0.57
N PHE A 7 -13.28 -1.24 1.83
CA PHE A 7 -14.14 -2.08 2.63
C PHE A 7 -14.42 -1.38 3.96
N ASP A 8 -15.52 -1.73 4.63
CA ASP A 8 -15.91 -1.12 5.91
C ASP A 8 -14.83 -1.23 6.99
N ASN A 9 -13.98 -2.25 6.93
CA ASN A 9 -12.93 -2.52 7.92
C ASN A 9 -11.50 -2.37 7.36
N GLY A 10 -11.34 -1.95 6.11
CA GLY A 10 -10.03 -1.95 5.50
C GLY A 10 -9.98 -1.60 4.01
N ASN A 11 -8.76 -1.54 3.48
CA ASN A 11 -8.49 -1.18 2.10
C ASN A 11 -7.57 -2.20 1.44
N PHE A 12 -7.83 -2.49 0.16
CA PHE A 12 -6.90 -3.18 -0.72
C PHE A 12 -6.36 -2.21 -1.76
N ILE A 13 -5.05 -2.01 -1.80
CA ILE A 13 -4.35 -1.09 -2.68
C ILE A 13 -3.48 -1.92 -3.64
N SER A 14 -3.70 -1.76 -4.94
CA SER A 14 -2.89 -2.36 -5.99
C SER A 14 -2.15 -1.29 -6.76
N ILE A 15 -0.82 -1.41 -6.81
CA ILE A 15 0.07 -0.53 -7.57
C ILE A 15 0.72 -1.38 -8.65
N THR A 16 0.41 -1.10 -9.92
CA THR A 16 0.94 -1.89 -11.03
C THR A 16 1.46 -1.04 -12.18
N GLU A 17 2.58 -1.48 -12.76
CA GLU A 17 3.14 -1.00 -14.02
C GLU A 17 2.83 -1.99 -15.17
N GLY A 18 2.16 -1.53 -16.21
CA GLY A 18 1.75 -2.38 -17.34
C GLY A 18 0.49 -3.19 -17.03
N LYS A 19 0.57 -4.52 -17.17
CA LYS A 19 -0.57 -5.42 -16.93
C LYS A 19 -0.81 -5.62 -15.45
N GLU A 20 -2.07 -5.62 -15.02
CA GLU A 20 -2.50 -5.93 -13.66
C GLU A 20 -1.95 -7.27 -13.19
N LYS A 21 -1.15 -7.24 -12.12
CA LYS A 21 -0.49 -8.41 -11.54
C LYS A 21 -0.34 -8.20 -10.05
N ILE A 22 -0.54 -9.27 -9.30
CA ILE A 22 -0.15 -9.32 -7.89
C ILE A 22 1.37 -9.41 -7.84
N GLY A 23 1.99 -8.49 -7.10
CA GLY A 23 3.43 -8.48 -6.86
C GLY A 23 3.76 -8.60 -5.38
N ALA A 24 4.83 -7.91 -4.94
CA ALA A 24 5.18 -7.86 -3.53
C ALA A 24 3.99 -7.35 -2.71
N MET A 25 3.83 -7.88 -1.50
CA MET A 25 2.61 -7.64 -0.73
C MET A 25 2.92 -7.48 0.76
N VAL A 26 2.33 -6.45 1.33
CA VAL A 26 2.37 -6.16 2.76
C VAL A 26 0.95 -5.98 3.27
N VAL A 27 0.71 -6.43 4.50
CA VAL A 27 -0.52 -6.20 5.24
C VAL A 27 -0.17 -5.46 6.52
N SER A 28 -0.91 -4.41 6.82
CA SER A 28 -0.84 -3.70 8.09
C SER A 28 -2.22 -3.64 8.74
N ILE A 29 -2.25 -3.75 10.06
CA ILE A 29 -3.47 -3.64 10.86
C ILE A 29 -3.27 -2.55 11.89
N GLY A 30 -4.06 -1.48 11.79
CA GLY A 30 -4.17 -0.43 12.80
C GLY A 30 -5.15 -0.85 13.89
N SER A 31 -4.74 -0.72 15.14
CA SER A 31 -5.60 -0.95 16.31
C SER A 31 -5.20 0.02 17.41
N GLY A 32 -5.88 1.17 17.45
CA GLY A 32 -5.57 2.27 18.36
C GLY A 32 -4.20 2.88 18.08
N PRO A 33 -3.31 3.04 19.09
CA PRO A 33 -2.00 3.68 18.90
C PRO A 33 -0.95 2.77 18.26
N ARG A 34 -1.29 1.51 17.94
CA ARG A 34 -0.34 0.52 17.41
C ARG A 34 -0.75 0.08 16.01
N THR A 35 0.25 -0.07 15.16
CA THR A 35 0.13 -0.68 13.83
C THR A 35 1.01 -1.93 13.79
N SER A 36 0.46 -3.05 13.34
CA SER A 36 1.22 -4.29 13.13
C SER A 36 1.35 -4.56 11.64
N THR A 37 2.55 -4.91 11.17
CA THR A 37 2.84 -5.06 9.75
C THR A 37 3.52 -6.38 9.45
N VAL A 38 3.05 -7.06 8.42
CA VAL A 38 3.61 -8.33 7.92
C VAL A 38 3.82 -8.25 6.42
N THR A 39 5.00 -8.67 5.98
CA THR A 39 5.26 -8.91 4.55
C THR A 39 4.75 -10.30 4.18
N VAL A 40 3.77 -10.37 3.28
CA VAL A 40 3.15 -11.62 2.82
C VAL A 40 3.89 -12.17 1.61
N ILE A 41 4.19 -11.30 0.63
CA ILE A 41 4.99 -11.65 -0.54
C ILE A 41 6.22 -10.74 -0.52
N PRO A 42 7.43 -11.28 -0.35
CA PRO A 42 8.65 -10.47 -0.30
C PRO A 42 8.90 -9.80 -1.65
N SER A 43 9.40 -8.58 -1.61
CA SER A 43 9.89 -7.90 -2.80
C SER A 43 11.29 -8.39 -3.15
N LYS A 44 11.63 -8.37 -4.44
CA LYS A 44 12.98 -8.65 -4.93
C LYS A 44 13.95 -7.49 -4.66
N SER A 45 13.43 -6.27 -4.51
CA SER A 45 14.14 -5.07 -4.03
C SER A 45 13.57 -4.59 -2.69
N GLU A 46 14.34 -3.88 -1.89
CA GLU A 46 13.96 -3.56 -0.50
C GLU A 46 12.72 -2.63 -0.45
N SER A 47 11.58 -3.14 0.04
CA SER A 47 10.27 -2.48 -0.12
C SER A 47 9.82 -1.66 1.09
N LEU A 48 10.71 -0.81 1.64
CA LEU A 48 10.38 0.07 2.76
C LEU A 48 9.12 0.92 2.45
N PHE A 49 9.05 1.45 1.24
CA PHE A 49 7.90 2.24 0.77
C PHE A 49 6.57 1.48 0.91
N LEU A 50 6.54 0.19 0.56
CA LEU A 50 5.33 -0.62 0.62
C LEU A 50 4.83 -0.79 2.06
N LYS A 51 5.77 -1.00 3.00
CA LYS A 51 5.46 -1.06 4.43
C LYS A 51 4.94 0.28 4.95
N MET A 52 5.59 1.38 4.56
CA MET A 52 5.20 2.73 4.99
C MET A 52 3.79 3.10 4.52
N ILE A 53 3.42 2.82 3.26
CA ILE A 53 2.06 3.07 2.77
C ILE A 53 1.06 2.24 3.57
N SER A 54 1.32 0.93 3.67
CA SER A 54 0.43 -0.01 4.36
C SER A 54 0.17 0.44 5.80
N GLU A 55 1.23 0.77 6.54
CA GLU A 55 1.15 1.26 7.93
C GLU A 55 0.41 2.58 8.04
N ARG A 56 0.74 3.54 7.17
CA ARG A 56 0.15 4.87 7.21
C ARG A 56 -1.35 4.81 6.99
N ILE A 57 -1.78 4.07 5.97
CA ILE A 57 -3.20 3.92 5.66
C ILE A 57 -3.93 3.17 6.77
N ALA A 58 -3.42 2.01 7.22
CA ALA A 58 -4.01 1.24 8.31
C ALA A 58 -4.17 2.06 9.60
N SER A 59 -3.20 2.91 9.92
CA SER A 59 -3.25 3.82 11.06
C SER A 59 -4.31 4.91 10.90
N ILE A 60 -4.47 5.50 9.71
CA ILE A 60 -5.48 6.55 9.46
C ILE A 60 -6.89 5.98 9.60
N ILE A 61 -7.15 4.81 9.02
CA ILE A 61 -8.49 4.21 9.02
C ILE A 61 -8.78 3.40 10.29
N ASN A 62 -7.79 3.23 11.18
CA ASN A 62 -7.85 2.34 12.33
C ASN A 62 -8.39 0.93 11.95
N GLY A 63 -7.81 0.35 10.91
CA GLY A 63 -8.33 -0.84 10.23
C GLY A 63 -7.24 -1.59 9.46
N ILE A 64 -7.65 -2.42 8.50
CA ILE A 64 -6.74 -3.29 7.74
C ILE A 64 -6.31 -2.59 6.44
N CYS A 65 -5.02 -2.55 6.13
CA CYS A 65 -4.53 -2.14 4.82
C CYS A 65 -3.73 -3.26 4.20
N ILE A 66 -4.07 -3.63 2.97
CA ILE A 66 -3.32 -4.57 2.16
C ILE A 66 -2.78 -3.81 0.96
N VAL A 67 -1.48 -3.85 0.74
CA VAL A 67 -0.84 -3.19 -0.40
C VAL A 67 -0.09 -4.22 -1.22
N SER A 68 -0.41 -4.29 -2.52
CA SER A 68 0.36 -5.04 -3.51
C SER A 68 1.05 -4.10 -4.49
N ILE A 69 2.30 -4.38 -4.81
CA ILE A 69 3.06 -3.64 -5.82
C ILE A 69 3.72 -4.56 -6.83
N ASN A 70 3.51 -4.28 -8.11
CA ASN A 70 4.20 -4.90 -9.23
C ASN A 70 4.74 -3.82 -10.18
N THR A 71 6.02 -3.49 -10.03
CA THR A 71 6.74 -2.54 -10.91
C THR A 71 7.86 -3.26 -11.66
N GLN A 72 8.19 -2.78 -12.85
CA GLN A 72 9.30 -3.31 -13.65
C GLN A 72 10.63 -2.68 -13.27
N LYS A 73 10.58 -1.47 -12.69
CA LYS A 73 11.72 -0.70 -12.20
C LYS A 73 11.49 -0.29 -10.75
N ASP A 74 12.56 0.06 -10.07
CA ASP A 74 12.45 0.71 -8.76
C ASP A 74 11.78 2.08 -8.91
N LEU A 75 10.93 2.42 -7.94
CA LEU A 75 10.24 3.70 -7.93
C LEU A 75 11.21 4.82 -7.48
N GLY A 76 11.21 5.94 -8.19
CA GLY A 76 11.85 7.15 -7.71
C GLY A 76 11.06 7.80 -6.58
N LEU A 77 11.70 8.71 -5.83
CA LEU A 77 11.04 9.46 -4.76
C LEU A 77 9.82 10.26 -5.26
N GLU A 78 9.90 10.79 -6.49
CA GLU A 78 8.80 11.54 -7.07
C GLU A 78 7.61 10.64 -7.41
N ASP A 79 7.86 9.46 -7.98
CA ASP A 79 6.82 8.45 -8.24
C ASP A 79 6.15 8.02 -6.94
N MET A 80 6.94 7.78 -5.89
CA MET A 80 6.42 7.41 -4.56
C MET A 80 5.50 8.48 -3.98
N LYS A 81 5.85 9.77 -4.10
CA LYS A 81 5.00 10.88 -3.64
C LYS A 81 3.70 10.96 -4.42
N ILE A 82 3.77 10.86 -5.75
CA ILE A 82 2.59 10.91 -6.62
C ILE A 82 1.62 9.77 -6.24
N ILE A 83 2.13 8.54 -6.14
CA ILE A 83 1.35 7.37 -5.74
C ILE A 83 0.71 7.57 -4.35
N MET A 84 1.49 8.06 -3.38
CA MET A 84 0.98 8.26 -2.02
C MET A 84 -0.14 9.32 -2.00
N ASN A 85 0.01 10.42 -2.74
CA ASN A 85 -1.02 11.46 -2.84
C ASN A 85 -2.30 10.91 -3.47
N GLU A 86 -2.19 10.17 -4.58
CA GLU A 86 -3.33 9.54 -5.26
C GLU A 86 -4.09 8.58 -4.34
N ILE A 87 -3.37 7.71 -3.59
CA ILE A 87 -3.97 6.82 -2.60
C ILE A 87 -4.70 7.62 -1.51
N MET A 88 -4.07 8.66 -0.98
CA MET A 88 -4.60 9.46 0.12
C MET A 88 -5.84 10.26 -0.28
N GLU A 89 -5.92 10.72 -1.54
CA GLU A 89 -7.12 11.37 -2.08
C GLU A 89 -8.30 10.41 -2.16
N ILE A 90 -8.07 9.13 -2.47
CA ILE A 90 -9.12 8.11 -2.53
C ILE A 90 -9.55 7.67 -1.13
N VAL A 91 -8.59 7.44 -0.22
CA VAL A 91 -8.88 6.92 1.14
C VAL A 91 -9.54 7.94 2.05
N LYS A 92 -9.35 9.25 1.82
CA LYS A 92 -9.93 10.33 2.64
C LYS A 92 -11.26 10.87 2.14
N GLN A 93 -11.75 10.42 0.98
CA GLN A 93 -13.12 10.71 0.54
C GLN A 93 -14.12 9.95 1.41
#